data_AF-A0A2V4BYT8-F1
#
_entry.id   AF-A0A2V4BYT8-F1
#
_cell.length_a   1.000
_cell.length_b   1.000
_cell.length_c   1.000
_cell.angle_alpha   90.00
_cell.angle_beta   90.00
_cell.angle_gamma   90.00
#
_symmetry.space_group_name_H-M   'P 1'
#
loop_
_entity.id
_entity.type
_entity.pdbx_description
1 polymer ?
#
loop_
_entity_poly.entity_id
_entity_poly.type
_entity_poly.pdbx_seq_one_letter_code
_entity_poly.pdbx_strand_id
1 'polypeptide(L)'
;MYDEGKEDEIEDKINKLNESSPNNKVYKASDFDPQLLEGLKRDQQILTDLYNQWQDIEIDPKTKKFIAALNETLLGEKNLEKKIVIFSESKETVNYLAGELEKVGRKDVLAISAANQKQRYNTIRKNFDANYPEKHENEFNIIVTTEVLAEGINLHRSNVILNYDIPWNATRLMQRIGRVNRIGTKAKEILVYNFYPTAQSNSLIELNEKALKKLQGFHTAFGEDSKIYSEQEELIEGTLGNLQPKEEVDERLQYLEIVRELYNENHKEYKRLRDLPMKSRVGRLATVKNEVAKDIIGQTIEKGVLCYLRNTIKEGFYICNDKNCVEITFIQAVKIFEASQKEKSTALIENHFDAVNLATQHFKKVYNTIFTNDEYDTSNLSVQERNSVMFLNSFIDLKRSFPNEISDEFEELIKTALKIIYMGVFRKFRNEIATLAARQKKKKYPLAKIVQELNAIMNNYPIKQIARMDALRWENEKEQNNQFEEPKIVITETFA
;
A
#
# COMPACT_ATOMS: atom_id res chain seq x y z
N MET A 1 -1.44 42.98 31.87
CA MET A 1 -1.72 42.08 33.00
C MET A 1 -2.31 40.83 32.39
N TYR A 2 -1.44 39.85 32.16
CA TYR A 2 -1.83 38.56 31.63
C TYR A 2 -2.51 37.75 32.75
N ASP A 3 -3.44 36.92 32.32
CA ASP A 3 -4.49 36.22 33.07
C ASP A 3 -3.92 35.06 33.92
N GLU A 4 -3.14 35.39 34.96
CA GLU A 4 -2.53 34.42 35.91
C GLU A 4 -3.56 33.59 36.71
N GLY A 5 -4.86 33.92 36.66
CA GLY A 5 -5.90 33.24 37.43
C GLY A 5 -6.54 32.01 36.76
N LYS A 6 -6.23 31.72 35.50
CA LYS A 6 -6.85 30.60 34.76
C LYS A 6 -6.09 29.28 34.84
N GLU A 7 -4.79 29.31 35.16
CA GLU A 7 -4.01 28.08 35.31
C GLU A 7 -4.42 27.34 36.59
N ASP A 8 -4.58 28.05 37.69
CA ASP A 8 -5.03 27.50 38.98
C ASP A 8 -6.44 26.86 38.87
N GLU A 9 -7.37 27.51 38.14
CA GLU A 9 -8.71 26.95 37.91
C GLU A 9 -8.71 25.69 37.02
N ILE A 10 -7.74 25.57 36.12
CA ILE A 10 -7.57 24.40 35.26
C ILE A 10 -6.91 23.26 36.06
N GLU A 11 -5.91 23.55 36.87
CA GLU A 11 -5.29 22.58 37.79
C GLU A 11 -6.30 22.02 38.80
N ASP A 12 -7.14 22.87 39.38
CA ASP A 12 -8.18 22.43 40.32
C ASP A 12 -9.24 21.53 39.66
N LYS A 13 -9.58 21.80 38.40
CA LYS A 13 -10.47 20.93 37.61
C LYS A 13 -9.83 19.60 37.26
N ILE A 14 -8.55 19.61 36.89
CA ILE A 14 -7.78 18.38 36.61
C ILE A 14 -7.67 17.53 37.87
N ASN A 15 -7.42 18.14 39.03
CA ASN A 15 -7.34 17.45 40.31
C ASN A 15 -8.69 16.82 40.73
N LYS A 16 -9.81 17.53 40.56
CA LYS A 16 -11.16 16.96 40.79
C LYS A 16 -11.51 15.83 39.83
N LEU A 17 -11.07 15.90 38.57
CA LEU A 17 -11.24 14.82 37.58
C LEU A 17 -10.37 13.61 37.90
N ASN A 18 -9.21 13.79 38.53
CA ASN A 18 -8.31 12.71 38.93
C ASN A 18 -8.81 11.93 40.17
N GLU A 19 -9.50 12.58 41.12
CA GLU A 19 -10.10 11.88 42.29
C GLU A 19 -11.18 10.86 41.89
N SER A 20 -11.84 11.06 40.74
CA SER A 20 -12.94 10.21 40.27
C SER A 20 -12.50 9.10 39.31
N SER A 21 -11.21 9.01 38.94
CA SER A 21 -10.66 7.94 38.10
C SER A 21 -9.20 7.61 38.49
N PRO A 22 -8.93 6.45 39.11
CA PRO A 22 -7.61 6.12 39.70
C PRO A 22 -6.46 5.87 38.70
N ASN A 23 -6.64 6.19 37.41
CA ASN A 23 -5.64 5.94 36.35
C ASN A 23 -4.77 7.13 35.97
N ASN A 24 -5.01 8.33 36.51
CA ASN A 24 -4.15 9.49 36.27
C ASN A 24 -3.30 9.79 37.51
N LYS A 25 -2.18 9.07 37.65
CA LYS A 25 -1.16 9.40 38.66
C LYS A 25 -0.34 10.60 38.19
N VAL A 26 -0.38 11.70 38.96
CA VAL A 26 0.57 12.81 38.80
C VAL A 26 1.89 12.37 39.42
N TYR A 27 2.92 12.17 38.58
CA TYR A 27 4.25 11.77 39.04
C TYR A 27 5.07 12.98 39.46
N LYS A 28 5.65 12.93 40.66
CA LYS A 28 6.63 13.90 41.15
C LYS A 28 8.03 13.49 40.69
N ALA A 29 8.99 14.43 40.70
CA ALA A 29 10.38 14.12 40.33
C ALA A 29 10.99 12.96 41.16
N SER A 30 10.54 12.79 42.41
CA SER A 30 10.92 11.68 43.29
C SER A 30 10.40 10.31 42.86
N ASP A 31 9.40 10.27 41.99
CA ASP A 31 8.78 9.01 41.52
C ASP A 31 9.53 8.42 40.33
N PHE A 32 10.53 9.14 39.80
CA PHE A 32 11.39 8.68 38.72
C PHE A 32 12.75 8.26 39.26
N ASP A 33 13.38 7.29 38.58
CA ASP A 33 14.73 6.85 38.90
C ASP A 33 15.69 8.05 38.82
N PRO A 34 16.51 8.32 39.86
CA PRO A 34 17.52 9.37 39.83
C PRO A 34 18.44 9.33 38.59
N GLN A 35 18.67 8.15 38.01
CA GLN A 35 19.43 7.99 36.75
C GLN A 35 18.77 8.66 35.55
N LEU A 36 17.44 8.83 35.55
CA LEU A 36 16.73 9.53 34.48
C LEU A 36 17.18 10.99 34.37
N LEU A 37 17.42 11.66 35.50
CA LEU A 37 17.90 13.05 35.49
C LEU A 37 19.30 13.16 34.88
N GLU A 38 20.16 12.18 35.14
CA GLU A 38 21.49 12.12 34.51
C GLU A 38 21.38 11.89 33.00
N GLY A 39 20.49 10.98 32.57
CA GLY A 39 20.15 10.77 31.16
C GLY A 39 19.63 12.02 30.47
N LEU A 40 18.67 12.73 31.07
CA LEU A 40 18.11 13.97 30.53
C LEU A 40 19.15 15.08 30.39
N LYS A 41 20.07 15.21 31.35
CA LYS A 41 21.18 16.17 31.25
C LYS A 41 22.14 15.82 30.12
N ARG A 42 22.41 14.52 29.92
CA ARG A 42 23.23 14.05 28.80
C ARG A 42 22.55 14.32 27.46
N ASP A 43 21.26 14.03 27.34
CA ASP A 43 20.49 14.31 26.13
C ASP A 43 20.43 15.81 25.84
N GLN A 44 20.24 16.64 26.88
CA GLN A 44 20.30 18.09 26.75
C GLN A 44 21.66 18.55 26.23
N GLN A 45 22.76 17.98 26.72
CA GLN A 45 24.09 18.31 26.21
C GLN A 45 24.22 17.97 24.72
N ILE A 46 23.81 16.77 24.31
CA ILE A 46 23.83 16.34 22.90
C ILE A 46 23.00 17.27 22.03
N LEU A 47 21.77 17.59 22.44
CA LEU A 47 20.88 18.49 21.71
C LEU A 47 21.44 19.91 21.63
N THR A 48 22.08 20.39 22.70
CA THR A 48 22.74 21.70 22.72
C THR A 48 23.92 21.73 21.75
N ASP A 49 24.75 20.69 21.74
CA ASP A 49 25.89 20.58 20.85
C ASP A 49 25.45 20.51 19.38
N LEU A 50 24.37 19.76 19.08
CA LEU A 50 23.76 19.71 17.75
C LEU A 50 23.17 21.06 17.35
N TYR A 51 22.48 21.76 18.25
CA TYR A 51 21.94 23.09 18.01
C TYR A 51 23.05 24.08 17.66
N ASN A 52 24.16 24.08 18.41
CA ASN A 52 25.30 24.95 18.15
C ASN A 52 25.93 24.66 16.78
N GLN A 53 26.15 23.39 16.45
CA GLN A 53 26.64 23.01 15.12
C GLN A 53 25.68 23.43 14.01
N TRP A 54 24.37 23.43 14.27
CA TRP A 54 23.37 23.86 13.31
C TRP A 54 23.36 25.39 13.10
N GLN A 55 23.69 26.17 14.14
CA GLN A 55 23.78 27.64 14.02
C GLN A 55 24.88 28.08 13.04
N ASP A 56 25.95 27.28 12.90
CA ASP A 56 27.04 27.56 11.95
C ASP A 56 26.62 27.34 10.47
N ILE A 57 25.44 26.77 10.23
CA ILE A 57 24.91 26.51 8.88
C ILE A 57 24.11 27.73 8.40
N GLU A 58 24.75 28.62 7.64
CA GLU A 58 24.11 29.82 7.08
C GLU A 58 23.43 29.59 5.72
N ILE A 59 23.62 28.42 5.09
CA ILE A 59 23.22 28.17 3.71
C ILE A 59 22.08 27.16 3.64
N ASP A 60 20.94 27.60 3.11
CA ASP A 60 19.82 26.75 2.72
C ASP A 60 19.80 26.57 1.18
N PRO A 61 20.31 25.44 0.65
CA PRO A 61 20.30 25.19 -0.79
C PRO A 61 18.90 24.97 -1.36
N LYS A 62 17.94 24.47 -0.55
CA LYS A 62 16.56 24.21 -0.99
C LYS A 62 15.84 25.53 -1.25
N THR A 63 15.96 26.48 -0.32
CA THR A 63 15.40 27.83 -0.49
C THR A 63 16.07 28.59 -1.62
N LYS A 64 17.41 28.52 -1.75
CA LYS A 64 18.11 29.13 -2.90
C LYS A 64 17.59 28.59 -4.24
N LYS A 65 17.39 27.28 -4.35
CA LYS A 65 16.84 26.65 -5.57
C LYS A 65 15.40 27.07 -5.82
N PHE A 66 14.58 27.15 -4.77
CA PHE A 66 13.20 27.63 -4.85
C PHE A 66 13.13 29.06 -5.41
N ILE A 67 13.91 29.98 -4.84
CA ILE A 67 13.95 31.38 -5.28
C ILE A 67 14.40 31.47 -6.74
N ALA A 68 15.43 30.72 -7.14
CA ALA A 68 15.89 30.70 -8.53
C ALA A 68 14.81 30.18 -9.50
N ALA A 69 14.06 29.15 -9.11
CA ALA A 69 12.99 28.58 -9.94
C ALA A 69 11.70 29.43 -9.96
N LEU A 70 11.56 30.42 -9.06
CA LEU A 70 10.32 31.14 -8.85
C LEU A 70 9.82 31.87 -10.11
N ASN A 71 10.68 32.64 -10.76
CA ASN A 71 10.26 33.48 -11.90
C ASN A 71 10.23 32.70 -13.21
N GLU A 72 11.22 31.85 -13.46
CA GLU A 72 11.36 31.12 -14.72
C GLU A 72 10.43 29.93 -14.82
N THR A 73 10.24 29.20 -13.71
CA THR A 73 9.46 27.95 -13.69
C THR A 73 8.08 28.18 -13.10
N LEU A 74 7.99 28.62 -11.84
CA LEU A 74 6.72 28.65 -11.11
C LEU A 74 5.78 29.77 -11.56
N LEU A 75 6.33 30.93 -11.93
CA LEU A 75 5.64 32.07 -12.55
C LEU A 75 5.89 32.16 -14.07
N GLY A 76 6.38 31.08 -14.68
CA GLY A 76 6.66 30.99 -16.11
C GLY A 76 5.40 31.04 -16.98
N GLU A 77 5.56 30.83 -18.28
CA GLU A 77 4.46 30.95 -19.27
C GLU A 77 3.29 30.00 -19.02
N LYS A 78 3.57 28.81 -18.47
CA LYS A 78 2.53 27.82 -18.15
C LYS A 78 1.65 28.22 -16.95
N ASN A 79 2.04 29.23 -16.17
CA ASN A 79 1.22 29.79 -15.11
C ASN A 79 0.38 30.95 -15.67
N LEU A 80 -0.88 30.68 -16.00
CA LEU A 80 -1.78 31.60 -16.72
C LEU A 80 -2.16 32.83 -15.89
N GLU A 81 -2.60 32.63 -14.64
CA GLU A 81 -3.01 33.73 -13.75
C GLU A 81 -1.84 34.27 -12.90
N LYS A 82 -0.62 33.73 -13.10
CA LYS A 82 0.58 34.05 -12.29
C LYS A 82 0.36 33.84 -10.79
N LYS A 83 -0.42 32.81 -10.44
CA LYS A 83 -0.74 32.46 -9.05
C LYS A 83 -0.11 31.13 -8.67
N ILE A 84 0.41 31.04 -7.45
CA ILE A 84 1.08 29.84 -6.93
C ILE A 84 0.55 29.53 -5.53
N VAL A 85 0.32 28.25 -5.27
CA VAL A 85 0.02 27.72 -3.93
C VAL A 85 1.22 26.90 -3.45
N ILE A 86 1.79 27.28 -2.30
CA ILE A 86 2.93 26.61 -1.69
C ILE A 86 2.47 25.95 -0.40
N PHE A 87 2.69 24.64 -0.28
CA PHE A 87 2.36 23.87 0.91
C PHE A 87 3.62 23.47 1.69
N SER A 88 3.56 23.61 3.01
CA SER A 88 4.55 23.11 3.96
C SER A 88 3.85 22.48 5.16
N GLU A 89 4.51 21.57 5.87
CA GLU A 89 3.91 20.92 7.05
C GLU A 89 3.89 21.85 8.28
N SER A 90 4.96 22.63 8.48
CA SER A 90 5.16 23.45 9.68
C SER A 90 4.80 24.93 9.46
N LYS A 91 4.22 25.55 10.49
CA LYS A 91 3.94 26.99 10.51
C LYS A 91 5.21 27.82 10.47
N GLU A 92 6.26 27.34 11.13
CA GLU A 92 7.58 27.99 11.19
C GLU A 92 8.17 28.08 9.79
N THR A 93 8.11 26.99 9.01
CA THR A 93 8.55 26.98 7.61
C THR A 93 7.72 27.91 6.73
N VAL A 94 6.40 27.97 6.92
CA VAL A 94 5.53 28.92 6.19
C VAL A 94 5.97 30.37 6.42
N ASN A 95 6.24 30.74 7.68
CA ASN A 95 6.69 32.09 8.02
C ASN A 95 8.10 32.37 7.49
N TYR A 96 9.00 31.40 7.61
CA TYR A 96 10.35 31.47 7.07
C TYR A 96 10.33 31.73 5.55
N LEU A 97 9.58 30.95 4.78
CA LEU A 97 9.48 31.12 3.33
C LEU A 97 8.87 32.46 2.94
N ALA A 98 7.89 32.96 3.69
CA ALA A 98 7.33 34.28 3.46
C ALA A 98 8.38 35.39 3.66
N GLY A 99 9.20 35.29 4.71
CA GLY A 99 10.31 36.22 4.95
C GLY A 99 11.39 36.16 3.87
N GLU A 100 11.75 34.96 3.41
CA GLU A 100 12.72 34.77 2.31
C GLU A 100 12.21 35.36 0.98
N LEU A 101 10.91 35.23 0.70
CA LEU A 101 10.28 35.86 -0.46
C LEU A 101 10.25 37.40 -0.35
N GLU A 102 10.01 37.93 0.84
CA GLU A 102 10.05 39.37 1.10
C GLU A 102 11.46 39.95 0.89
N LYS A 103 12.51 39.25 1.33
CA LYS A 103 13.92 39.64 1.13
C LYS A 103 14.29 39.77 -0.36
N VAL A 104 13.68 38.98 -1.24
CA VAL A 104 13.88 39.08 -2.70
C VAL A 104 12.90 40.05 -3.38
N GLY A 105 12.19 40.87 -2.59
CA GLY A 105 11.36 41.98 -3.06
C GLY A 105 9.91 41.63 -3.35
N ARG A 106 9.42 40.44 -2.97
CA ARG A 106 8.01 40.06 -3.17
C ARG A 106 7.13 40.58 -2.03
N LYS A 107 6.19 41.45 -2.38
CA LYS A 107 5.20 42.03 -1.45
C LYS A 107 3.79 41.41 -1.59
N ASP A 108 3.63 40.56 -2.58
CA ASP A 108 2.39 39.90 -3.00
C ASP A 108 2.29 38.46 -2.48
N VAL A 109 2.79 38.23 -1.26
CA VAL A 109 2.86 36.92 -0.59
C VAL A 109 1.90 36.88 0.59
N LEU A 110 1.12 35.80 0.66
CA LEU A 110 0.15 35.56 1.73
C LEU A 110 0.56 34.32 2.54
N ALA A 111 1.09 34.53 3.74
CA ALA A 111 1.39 33.46 4.69
C ALA A 111 0.13 33.10 5.50
N ILE A 112 -0.35 31.86 5.39
CA ILE A 112 -1.56 31.37 6.04
C ILE A 112 -1.25 30.18 6.97
N SER A 113 -1.76 30.26 8.19
CA SER A 113 -1.65 29.23 9.21
C SER A 113 -2.91 29.22 10.08
N ALA A 114 -2.92 28.37 11.11
CA ALA A 114 -4.10 28.14 11.95
C ALA A 114 -4.58 29.43 12.63
N ALA A 115 -3.60 30.24 13.00
CA ALA A 115 -3.81 31.44 13.77
C ALA A 115 -4.50 32.56 12.95
N ASN A 116 -4.29 32.62 11.64
CA ASN A 116 -4.72 33.77 10.82
C ASN A 116 -5.70 33.44 9.69
N GLN A 117 -5.96 32.16 9.41
CA GLN A 117 -6.86 31.71 8.33
C GLN A 117 -8.25 32.35 8.41
N LYS A 118 -8.89 32.34 9.59
CA LYS A 118 -10.25 32.89 9.78
C LYS A 118 -10.30 34.40 9.49
N GLN A 119 -9.29 35.13 9.94
CA GLN A 119 -9.20 36.59 9.73
C GLN A 119 -8.96 36.94 8.27
N ARG A 120 -8.14 36.13 7.57
CA ARG A 120 -7.75 36.35 6.16
C ARG A 120 -8.62 35.61 5.16
N TYR A 121 -9.67 34.93 5.60
CA TYR A 121 -10.53 34.08 4.75
C TYR A 121 -11.07 34.84 3.54
N ASN A 122 -11.59 36.05 3.74
CA ASN A 122 -12.15 36.84 2.65
C ASN A 122 -11.06 37.31 1.66
N THR A 123 -9.88 37.71 2.16
CA THR A 123 -8.73 38.09 1.34
C THR A 123 -8.27 36.93 0.45
N ILE A 124 -8.22 35.71 1.00
CA ILE A 124 -7.87 34.50 0.23
C ILE A 124 -8.87 34.29 -0.90
N ARG A 125 -10.18 34.33 -0.61
CA ARG A 125 -11.22 34.12 -1.64
C ARG A 125 -11.18 35.18 -2.73
N LYS A 126 -11.08 36.45 -2.38
CA LYS A 126 -10.96 37.57 -3.34
C LYS A 126 -9.81 37.40 -4.34
N ASN A 127 -8.69 36.83 -3.89
CA ASN A 127 -7.47 36.69 -4.69
C ASN A 127 -7.33 35.32 -5.37
N PHE A 128 -7.89 34.23 -4.81
CA PHE A 128 -7.60 32.86 -5.25
C PHE A 128 -8.84 31.98 -5.58
N ASP A 129 -10.07 32.40 -5.24
CA ASP A 129 -11.31 31.68 -5.57
C ASP A 129 -11.91 32.25 -6.87
N ALA A 130 -11.97 31.46 -7.94
CA ALA A 130 -12.50 31.95 -9.23
C ALA A 130 -14.04 32.04 -9.24
N ASN A 131 -14.69 31.44 -8.24
CA ASN A 131 -16.14 31.46 -8.06
C ASN A 131 -16.55 32.51 -7.02
N TYR A 132 -15.67 33.46 -6.71
CA TYR A 132 -16.01 34.56 -5.82
C TYR A 132 -17.04 35.46 -6.51
N PRO A 133 -18.18 35.78 -5.85
CA PRO A 133 -19.31 36.44 -6.50
C PRO A 133 -19.05 37.92 -6.83
N GLU A 134 -18.11 38.56 -6.15
CA GLU A 134 -17.75 39.96 -6.38
C GLU A 134 -16.49 40.08 -7.27
N LYS A 135 -16.04 41.31 -7.51
CA LYS A 135 -14.85 41.58 -8.31
C LYS A 135 -13.60 40.94 -7.68
N HIS A 136 -12.91 40.13 -8.47
CA HIS A 136 -11.63 39.54 -8.10
C HIS A 136 -10.54 40.61 -7.87
N GLU A 137 -9.68 40.34 -6.90
CA GLU A 137 -8.48 41.13 -6.60
C GLU A 137 -7.22 40.37 -7.07
N ASN A 138 -6.14 41.11 -7.32
CA ASN A 138 -4.83 40.57 -7.71
C ASN A 138 -3.71 41.18 -6.85
N GLU A 139 -4.01 41.45 -5.58
CA GLU A 139 -3.04 41.95 -4.61
C GLU A 139 -2.00 40.86 -4.27
N PHE A 140 -2.45 39.60 -4.20
CA PHE A 140 -1.61 38.46 -3.85
C PHE A 140 -1.51 37.45 -5.00
N ASN A 141 -0.28 37.04 -5.29
CA ASN A 141 0.04 36.04 -6.31
C ASN A 141 0.59 34.75 -5.70
N ILE A 142 1.19 34.81 -4.52
CA ILE A 142 1.73 33.64 -3.83
C ILE A 142 0.98 33.44 -2.52
N ILE A 143 0.50 32.24 -2.28
CA ILE A 143 0.02 31.82 -0.96
C ILE A 143 0.93 30.70 -0.43
N VAL A 144 1.42 30.86 0.79
CA VAL A 144 2.21 29.85 1.51
C VAL A 144 1.38 29.40 2.70
N THR A 145 1.07 28.12 2.79
CA THR A 145 0.10 27.61 3.78
C THR A 145 0.45 26.25 4.36
N THR A 146 -0.01 26.01 5.59
CA THR A 146 0.02 24.67 6.20
C THR A 146 -1.13 23.78 5.70
N GLU A 147 -0.97 22.46 5.87
CA GLU A 147 -1.94 21.46 5.39
C GLU A 147 -3.34 21.61 5.99
N VAL A 148 -3.41 21.71 7.32
CA VAL A 148 -4.66 21.56 8.10
C VAL A 148 -5.67 22.66 7.79
N LEU A 149 -5.23 23.80 7.24
CA LEU A 149 -6.00 25.04 7.24
C LEU A 149 -6.21 25.62 5.84
N ALA A 150 -5.76 24.90 4.81
CA ALA A 150 -6.27 25.06 3.45
C ALA A 150 -7.51 24.19 3.18
N GLU A 151 -7.90 23.33 4.13
CA GLU A 151 -9.10 22.52 3.99
C GLU A 151 -10.36 23.38 3.93
N GLY A 152 -11.15 23.18 2.88
CA GLY A 152 -12.41 23.89 2.63
C GLY A 152 -12.26 25.18 1.81
N ILE A 153 -11.05 25.67 1.54
CA ILE A 153 -10.83 26.89 0.75
C ILE A 153 -10.59 26.56 -0.72
N ASN A 154 -11.23 27.32 -1.59
CA ASN A 154 -11.05 27.29 -3.04
C ASN A 154 -9.81 28.09 -3.43
N LEU A 155 -8.87 27.48 -4.15
CA LEU A 155 -7.64 28.10 -4.64
C LEU A 155 -7.49 27.96 -6.16
N HIS A 156 -8.60 27.71 -6.86
CA HIS A 156 -8.67 27.34 -8.27
C HIS A 156 -8.45 28.47 -9.29
N ARG A 157 -8.02 29.66 -8.85
CA ARG A 157 -7.36 30.64 -9.73
C ARG A 157 -5.88 30.34 -9.91
N SER A 158 -5.27 29.59 -9.01
CA SER A 158 -3.94 29.03 -9.23
C SER A 158 -4.02 27.88 -10.22
N ASN A 159 -2.94 27.63 -10.95
CA ASN A 159 -2.74 26.35 -11.63
C ASN A 159 -1.36 25.74 -11.31
N VAL A 160 -0.65 26.32 -10.34
CA VAL A 160 0.66 25.86 -9.89
C VAL A 160 0.60 25.55 -8.40
N ILE A 161 0.97 24.32 -8.07
CA ILE A 161 1.12 23.84 -6.70
C ILE A 161 2.58 23.48 -6.48
N LEU A 162 3.18 24.02 -5.44
CA LEU A 162 4.50 23.62 -4.97
C LEU A 162 4.35 22.97 -3.59
N ASN A 163 4.68 21.69 -3.50
CA ASN A 163 4.85 21.01 -2.22
C ASN A 163 6.29 21.22 -1.76
N TYR A 164 6.49 22.19 -0.86
CA TYR A 164 7.80 22.46 -0.29
C TYR A 164 8.25 21.29 0.58
N ASP A 165 7.33 20.72 1.34
CA ASP A 165 7.52 19.45 2.03
C ASP A 165 6.61 18.39 1.41
N ILE A 166 7.20 17.24 1.11
CA ILE A 166 6.52 16.10 0.53
C ILE A 166 5.53 15.53 1.55
N PRO A 167 4.21 15.51 1.25
CA PRO A 167 3.25 14.86 2.11
C PRO A 167 3.39 13.34 1.99
N TRP A 168 3.46 12.67 3.13
CA TRP A 168 3.58 11.21 3.23
C TRP A 168 2.28 10.44 2.96
N ASN A 169 1.18 11.15 2.73
CA ASN A 169 -0.16 10.62 2.57
C ASN A 169 -0.72 11.09 1.22
N ALA A 170 -0.99 10.15 0.31
CA ALA A 170 -1.50 10.44 -1.02
C ALA A 170 -2.85 11.16 -1.00
N THR A 171 -3.74 10.80 -0.06
CA THR A 171 -5.02 11.49 0.10
C THR A 171 -4.82 12.97 0.38
N ARG A 172 -3.78 13.34 1.16
CA ARG A 172 -3.48 14.76 1.41
C ARG A 172 -3.01 15.46 0.15
N LEU A 173 -2.16 14.82 -0.64
CA LEU A 173 -1.72 15.36 -1.94
C LEU A 173 -2.91 15.57 -2.88
N MET A 174 -3.81 14.60 -2.95
CA MET A 174 -5.03 14.70 -3.75
C MET A 174 -5.98 15.78 -3.26
N GLN A 175 -6.13 15.94 -1.95
CA GLN A 175 -6.90 17.03 -1.37
C GLN A 175 -6.29 18.40 -1.72
N ARG A 176 -4.95 18.53 -1.69
CA ARG A 176 -4.24 19.77 -2.11
C ARG A 176 -4.55 20.10 -3.56
N ILE A 177 -4.45 19.12 -4.46
CA ILE A 177 -4.76 19.29 -5.88
C ILE A 177 -6.24 19.61 -6.06
N GLY A 178 -7.15 18.93 -5.37
CA GLY A 178 -8.58 19.22 -5.40
C GLY A 178 -8.98 20.60 -4.83
N ARG A 179 -8.07 21.36 -4.19
CA ARG A 179 -8.32 22.79 -3.86
C ARG A 179 -8.13 23.69 -5.08
N VAL A 180 -7.32 23.25 -6.03
CA VAL A 180 -6.96 23.98 -7.24
C VAL A 180 -7.71 23.43 -8.45
N ASN A 181 -7.82 22.11 -8.58
CA ASN A 181 -8.56 21.41 -9.62
C ASN A 181 -10.07 21.45 -9.34
N ARG A 182 -10.73 22.52 -9.80
CA ARG A 182 -12.18 22.68 -9.67
C ARG A 182 -12.80 23.29 -10.93
N ILE A 183 -14.12 23.10 -11.06
CA ILE A 183 -14.93 23.80 -12.06
C ILE A 183 -14.73 25.32 -11.88
N GLY A 184 -14.28 25.98 -12.94
CA GLY A 184 -13.90 27.40 -12.92
C GLY A 184 -12.40 27.67 -13.09
N THR A 185 -11.55 26.62 -13.03
CA THR A 185 -10.12 26.74 -13.35
C THR A 185 -9.96 27.07 -14.85
N LYS A 186 -9.26 28.17 -15.16
CA LYS A 186 -9.03 28.59 -16.57
C LYS A 186 -7.90 27.85 -17.25
N ALA A 187 -6.93 27.36 -16.48
CA ALA A 187 -5.79 26.64 -17.01
C ALA A 187 -6.21 25.24 -17.48
N LYS A 188 -5.65 24.79 -18.60
CA LYS A 188 -5.88 23.45 -19.14
C LYS A 188 -5.21 22.36 -18.30
N GLU A 189 -4.13 22.71 -17.63
CA GLU A 189 -3.27 21.79 -16.88
C GLU A 189 -2.95 22.40 -15.51
N ILE A 190 -2.83 21.52 -14.51
CA ILE A 190 -2.34 21.87 -13.18
C ILE A 190 -0.93 21.33 -13.04
N LEU A 191 -0.02 22.21 -12.68
CA LEU A 191 1.40 21.90 -12.53
C LEU A 191 1.69 21.65 -11.05
N VAL A 192 2.10 20.43 -10.73
CA VAL A 192 2.47 20.04 -9.37
C VAL A 192 3.98 19.87 -9.32
N TYR A 193 4.63 20.66 -8.47
CA TYR A 193 6.06 20.61 -8.22
C TYR A 193 6.32 20.08 -6.82
N ASN A 194 7.29 19.17 -6.69
CA ASN A 194 7.67 18.57 -5.42
C ASN A 194 9.17 18.80 -5.18
N PHE A 195 9.54 19.24 -3.97
CA PHE A 195 10.94 19.21 -3.54
C PHE A 195 11.30 17.85 -2.97
N TYR A 196 12.18 17.12 -3.65
CA TYR A 196 12.72 15.86 -3.15
C TYR A 196 13.84 16.09 -2.13
N PRO A 197 13.96 15.21 -1.11
CA PRO A 197 15.14 15.16 -0.26
C PRO A 197 16.40 14.92 -1.10
N THR A 198 17.54 15.39 -0.61
CA THR A 198 18.84 15.14 -1.24
C THR A 198 19.14 13.64 -1.26
N ALA A 199 19.95 13.19 -2.23
CA ALA A 199 20.30 11.77 -2.35
C ALA A 199 20.84 11.16 -1.03
N GLN A 200 21.66 11.92 -0.30
CA GLN A 200 22.23 11.52 0.99
C GLN A 200 21.17 11.40 2.09
N SER A 201 20.22 12.32 2.16
CA SER A 201 19.12 12.23 3.13
C SER A 201 18.16 11.09 2.76
N ASN A 202 17.92 10.90 1.46
CA ASN A 202 17.06 9.84 0.97
C ASN A 202 17.67 8.45 1.18
N SER A 203 18.98 8.27 1.03
CA SER A 203 19.63 6.98 1.29
C SER A 203 19.58 6.54 2.76
N LEU A 204 19.43 7.50 3.69
CA LEU A 204 19.35 7.21 5.13
C LEU A 204 17.93 6.85 5.58
N ILE A 205 16.91 7.46 4.98
CA ILE A 205 15.53 7.40 5.48
C ILE A 205 14.58 6.73 4.47
N GLU A 206 15.01 6.55 3.21
CA GLU A 206 14.27 5.97 2.09
C GLU A 206 12.92 6.67 1.84
N LEU A 207 12.91 8.00 2.00
CA LEU A 207 11.72 8.84 1.95
C LEU A 207 10.95 8.69 0.64
N ASN A 208 11.66 8.79 -0.48
CA ASN A 208 11.07 8.78 -1.81
C ASN A 208 10.43 7.43 -2.11
N GLU A 209 11.11 6.34 -1.78
CA GLU A 209 10.57 4.99 -1.98
C GLU A 209 9.35 4.75 -1.13
N LYS A 210 9.38 5.14 0.16
CA LYS A 210 8.24 4.97 1.06
C LYS A 210 7.04 5.79 0.63
N ALA A 211 7.26 7.04 0.18
CA ALA A 211 6.20 7.88 -0.37
C ALA A 211 5.65 7.29 -1.67
N LEU A 212 6.50 6.88 -2.61
CA LEU A 212 6.11 6.31 -3.90
C LEU A 212 5.33 4.99 -3.72
N LYS A 213 5.82 4.08 -2.86
CA LYS A 213 5.13 2.82 -2.52
C LYS A 213 3.73 3.08 -1.95
N LYS A 214 3.57 4.07 -1.07
CA LYS A 214 2.25 4.46 -0.57
C LYS A 214 1.35 4.98 -1.70
N LEU A 215 1.85 5.89 -2.52
CA LEU A 215 1.11 6.49 -3.64
C LEU A 215 0.66 5.46 -4.67
N GLN A 216 1.49 4.49 -5.01
CA GLN A 216 1.12 3.38 -5.89
C GLN A 216 0.00 2.51 -5.28
N GLY A 217 0.07 2.24 -3.97
CA GLY A 217 -1.02 1.58 -3.25
C GLY A 217 -2.34 2.38 -3.32
N PHE A 218 -2.27 3.71 -3.30
CA PHE A 218 -3.43 4.57 -3.50
C PHE A 218 -3.98 4.53 -4.94
N HIS A 219 -3.14 4.64 -5.96
CA HIS A 219 -3.57 4.53 -7.38
C HIS A 219 -4.30 3.22 -7.65
N THR A 220 -3.76 2.12 -7.13
CA THR A 220 -4.35 0.79 -7.29
C THR A 220 -5.71 0.67 -6.57
N ALA A 221 -5.86 1.31 -5.40
CA ALA A 221 -7.08 1.23 -4.60
C ALA A 221 -8.21 2.16 -5.08
N PHE A 222 -7.87 3.32 -5.66
CA PHE A 222 -8.84 4.34 -6.06
C PHE A 222 -9.08 4.44 -7.57
N GLY A 223 -8.25 3.77 -8.39
CA GLY A 223 -8.40 3.73 -9.84
C GLY A 223 -8.27 5.12 -10.46
N GLU A 224 -7.22 5.85 -10.10
CA GLU A 224 -6.96 7.20 -10.61
C GLU A 224 -6.19 7.15 -11.95
N ASP A 225 -6.61 8.01 -12.89
CA ASP A 225 -6.09 8.04 -14.27
C ASP A 225 -4.98 9.10 -14.48
N SER A 226 -4.37 9.63 -13.41
CA SER A 226 -3.39 10.73 -13.52
C SER A 226 -2.24 10.58 -12.53
N LYS A 227 -1.01 10.83 -13.00
CA LYS A 227 0.20 10.83 -12.15
C LYS A 227 0.26 12.12 -11.34
N ILE A 228 0.60 12.02 -10.06
CA ILE A 228 0.32 13.10 -9.09
C ILE A 228 1.59 13.59 -8.40
N TYR A 229 2.53 12.69 -8.15
CA TYR A 229 3.71 12.92 -7.34
C TYR A 229 5.01 12.75 -8.12
N SER A 230 5.11 11.78 -9.02
CA SER A 230 6.26 11.50 -9.88
C SER A 230 5.82 11.00 -11.27
N GLU A 231 6.59 11.34 -12.30
CA GLU A 231 6.42 10.79 -13.65
C GLU A 231 6.67 9.27 -13.71
N GLN A 232 7.31 8.72 -12.68
CA GLN A 232 7.61 7.29 -12.51
C GLN A 232 6.42 6.49 -11.95
N GLU A 233 5.31 7.14 -11.61
CA GLU A 233 4.09 6.44 -11.22
C GLU A 233 3.55 5.58 -12.36
N GLU A 234 3.17 4.35 -12.04
CA GLU A 234 2.45 3.46 -12.92
C GLU A 234 0.95 3.62 -12.64
N LEU A 235 0.21 4.06 -13.65
CA LEU A 235 -1.24 4.14 -13.61
C LEU A 235 -1.78 2.77 -14.02
N ILE A 236 -2.55 2.14 -13.14
CA ILE A 236 -3.23 0.88 -13.46
C ILE A 236 -4.65 1.26 -13.90
N GLU A 237 -4.84 1.43 -15.21
CA GLU A 237 -6.17 1.61 -15.79
C GLU A 237 -6.99 0.33 -15.56
N GLY A 238 -8.14 0.45 -14.88
CA GLY A 238 -9.18 -0.59 -14.87
C GLY A 238 -9.39 -1.39 -13.57
N THR A 239 -8.83 -0.99 -12.43
CA THR A 239 -8.99 -1.72 -11.14
C THR A 239 -10.10 -1.18 -10.22
N LEU A 240 -11.13 -0.52 -10.74
CA LEU A 240 -12.22 0.07 -9.94
C LEU A 240 -13.15 -0.94 -9.22
N GLY A 241 -12.90 -2.24 -9.34
CA GLY A 241 -13.78 -3.29 -8.78
C GLY A 241 -13.25 -4.00 -7.53
N ASN A 242 -11.94 -4.12 -7.38
CA ASN A 242 -11.33 -4.97 -6.36
C ASN A 242 -10.08 -4.26 -5.86
N LEU A 243 -10.10 -3.76 -4.62
CA LEU A 243 -8.99 -3.76 -3.67
C LEU A 243 -9.40 -2.95 -2.45
N GLN A 244 -9.64 -3.62 -1.31
CA GLN A 244 -9.48 -2.94 -0.03
C GLN A 244 -7.97 -2.80 0.21
N PRO A 245 -7.44 -1.58 0.42
CA PRO A 245 -6.04 -1.42 0.78
C PRO A 245 -5.90 -1.86 2.23
N LYS A 246 -5.40 -3.09 2.43
CA LYS A 246 -4.66 -3.43 3.65
C LYS A 246 -3.19 -3.34 3.31
N GLU A 247 -2.44 -2.69 4.20
CA GLU A 247 -0.99 -2.54 4.21
C GLU A 247 -0.26 -3.90 4.19
N GLU A 248 -0.31 -4.62 3.07
CA GLU A 248 0.70 -5.61 2.74
C GLU A 248 1.70 -4.90 1.85
N VAL A 249 2.90 -4.64 2.39
CA VAL A 249 4.06 -4.23 1.60
C VAL A 249 4.15 -5.20 0.43
N ASP A 250 3.95 -4.74 -0.79
CA ASP A 250 4.16 -5.61 -1.95
C ASP A 250 5.68 -5.78 -2.11
N GLU A 251 6.23 -6.76 -1.39
CA GLU A 251 7.65 -7.09 -1.37
C GLU A 251 8.18 -7.37 -2.79
N ARG A 252 7.30 -7.66 -3.78
CA ARG A 252 7.65 -7.76 -5.20
C ARG A 252 8.27 -6.48 -5.76
N LEU A 253 7.79 -5.31 -5.31
CA LEU A 253 8.30 -4.01 -5.76
C LEU A 253 9.77 -3.81 -5.40
N GLN A 254 10.21 -4.31 -4.24
CA GLN A 254 11.62 -4.23 -3.84
C GLN A 254 12.51 -4.98 -4.84
N TYR A 255 12.11 -6.18 -5.26
CA TYR A 255 12.88 -6.97 -6.23
C TYR A 255 12.83 -6.39 -7.64
N LEU A 256 11.72 -5.73 -8.01
CA LEU A 256 11.62 -4.99 -9.27
C LEU A 256 12.60 -3.81 -9.31
N GLU A 257 12.77 -3.11 -8.18
CA GLU A 257 13.73 -2.01 -8.06
C GLU A 257 15.18 -2.49 -8.20
N ILE A 258 15.53 -3.63 -7.58
CA ILE A 258 16.87 -4.25 -7.74
C ILE A 258 17.18 -4.50 -9.23
N VAL A 259 16.19 -4.96 -10.01
CA VAL A 259 16.37 -5.18 -11.45
C VAL A 259 16.54 -3.85 -12.21
N ARG A 260 15.83 -2.80 -11.80
CA ARG A 260 15.95 -1.45 -12.40
C ARG A 260 17.30 -0.82 -12.08
N GLU A 261 17.76 -0.91 -10.84
CA GLU A 261 19.09 -0.48 -10.41
C GLU A 261 20.17 -1.20 -11.21
N LEU A 262 20.06 -2.54 -11.35
CA LEU A 262 21.00 -3.31 -12.16
C LEU A 262 21.02 -2.86 -13.63
N TYR A 263 19.87 -2.53 -14.20
CA TYR A 263 19.76 -2.01 -15.56
C TYR A 263 20.44 -0.63 -15.71
N ASN A 264 20.24 0.26 -14.74
CA ASN A 264 20.73 1.64 -14.77
C ASN A 264 22.22 1.75 -14.43
N GLU A 265 22.67 1.08 -13.36
CA GLU A 265 24.03 1.20 -12.83
C GLU A 265 25.01 0.25 -13.52
N ASN A 266 24.56 -0.95 -13.89
CA ASN A 266 25.42 -1.99 -14.47
C ASN A 266 24.77 -2.69 -15.68
N HIS A 267 24.47 -1.89 -16.70
CA HIS A 267 23.83 -2.35 -17.93
C HIS A 267 24.55 -3.54 -18.62
N LYS A 268 25.89 -3.61 -18.51
CA LYS A 268 26.68 -4.73 -19.04
C LYS A 268 26.29 -6.06 -18.37
N GLU A 269 26.16 -6.05 -17.05
CA GLU A 269 25.80 -7.24 -16.28
C GLU A 269 24.34 -7.63 -16.50
N TYR A 270 23.43 -6.65 -16.58
CA TYR A 270 22.04 -6.89 -16.98
C TYR A 270 21.95 -7.59 -18.32
N LYS A 271 22.69 -7.11 -19.33
CA LYS A 271 22.73 -7.72 -20.67
C LYS A 271 23.30 -9.14 -20.62
N ARG A 272 24.37 -9.37 -19.85
CA ARG A 272 24.95 -10.71 -19.63
C ARG A 272 23.92 -11.69 -19.07
N LEU A 273 23.15 -11.29 -18.05
CA LEU A 273 22.12 -12.13 -17.43
C LEU A 273 20.94 -12.39 -18.38
N ARG A 274 20.48 -11.36 -19.10
CA ARG A 274 19.39 -11.48 -20.07
C ARG A 274 19.75 -12.42 -21.22
N ASP A 275 21.01 -12.40 -21.66
CA ASP A 275 21.49 -13.18 -22.79
C ASP A 275 21.96 -14.59 -22.35
N LEU A 276 21.74 -15.00 -21.08
CA LEU A 276 22.05 -16.35 -20.61
C LEU A 276 21.23 -17.41 -21.37
N PRO A 277 21.83 -18.55 -21.76
CA PRO A 277 21.11 -19.62 -22.42
C PRO A 277 19.97 -20.17 -21.54
N MET A 278 18.81 -20.37 -22.16
CA MET A 278 17.70 -21.09 -21.52
C MET A 278 18.17 -22.48 -21.08
N LYS A 279 17.66 -22.95 -19.92
CA LYS A 279 18.04 -24.24 -19.29
C LYS A 279 19.46 -24.29 -18.72
N SER A 280 20.14 -23.15 -18.58
CA SER A 280 21.33 -23.05 -17.73
C SER A 280 20.96 -23.45 -16.30
N ARG A 281 21.71 -24.39 -15.71
CA ARG A 281 21.44 -24.94 -14.38
C ARG A 281 22.73 -25.02 -13.58
N VAL A 282 22.62 -24.74 -12.31
CA VAL A 282 23.70 -24.86 -11.33
C VAL A 282 23.13 -25.51 -10.08
N GLY A 283 23.93 -26.32 -9.38
CA GLY A 283 23.56 -26.79 -8.06
C GLY A 283 23.95 -25.75 -7.01
N ARG A 284 23.14 -25.60 -5.98
CA ARG A 284 23.43 -24.81 -4.78
C ARG A 284 23.50 -25.71 -3.56
N LEU A 285 24.31 -25.33 -2.58
CA LEU A 285 24.46 -26.15 -1.37
C LEU A 285 23.26 -25.94 -0.44
N ALA A 286 22.53 -27.01 -0.12
CA ALA A 286 21.31 -26.92 0.70
C ALA A 286 21.56 -26.30 2.08
N THR A 287 22.74 -26.50 2.66
CA THR A 287 23.10 -25.98 3.99
C THR A 287 23.03 -24.46 4.08
N VAL A 288 23.23 -23.73 2.98
CA VAL A 288 23.17 -22.26 2.93
C VAL A 288 21.77 -21.73 3.22
N LYS A 289 20.73 -22.50 2.86
CA LYS A 289 19.33 -22.10 2.98
C LYS A 289 18.53 -22.97 3.95
N ASN A 290 19.18 -23.88 4.68
CA ASN A 290 18.49 -24.81 5.59
C ASN A 290 17.78 -24.11 6.75
N GLU A 291 18.31 -23.02 7.31
CA GLU A 291 17.62 -22.24 8.35
C GLU A 291 16.38 -21.55 7.79
N VAL A 292 16.54 -20.85 6.66
CA VAL A 292 15.43 -20.19 5.94
C VAL A 292 14.36 -21.19 5.49
N ALA A 293 14.76 -22.37 5.03
CA ALA A 293 13.85 -23.44 4.64
C ALA A 293 13.09 -23.99 5.86
N LYS A 294 13.75 -24.20 7.01
CA LYS A 294 13.06 -24.63 8.23
C LYS A 294 11.97 -23.63 8.66
N ASP A 295 12.23 -22.33 8.54
CA ASP A 295 11.24 -21.31 8.88
C ASP A 295 10.07 -21.26 7.90
N ILE A 296 10.32 -21.52 6.61
CA ILE A 296 9.32 -21.43 5.55
C ILE A 296 8.48 -22.71 5.39
N ILE A 297 9.15 -23.86 5.28
CA ILE A 297 8.54 -25.16 4.97
C ILE A 297 8.56 -26.13 6.18
N GLY A 298 9.13 -25.75 7.32
CA GLY A 298 9.21 -26.60 8.51
C GLY A 298 10.25 -27.72 8.43
N GLN A 299 11.04 -27.78 7.34
CA GLN A 299 12.02 -28.84 7.08
C GLN A 299 13.24 -28.30 6.31
N THR A 300 14.33 -29.07 6.25
CA THR A 300 15.53 -28.72 5.45
C THR A 300 15.27 -28.90 3.95
N ILE A 301 16.07 -28.24 3.12
CA ILE A 301 15.96 -28.28 1.65
C ILE A 301 16.99 -29.22 1.00
N GLU A 302 17.47 -30.21 1.77
CA GLU A 302 18.44 -31.20 1.28
C GLU A 302 17.86 -32.00 0.12
N LYS A 303 18.63 -32.10 -0.98
CA LYS A 303 18.20 -32.74 -2.23
C LYS A 303 16.85 -32.22 -2.75
N GLY A 304 16.57 -30.95 -2.49
CA GLY A 304 15.33 -30.29 -2.87
C GLY A 304 15.45 -29.54 -4.19
N VAL A 305 14.35 -29.45 -4.93
CA VAL A 305 14.23 -28.63 -6.14
C VAL A 305 13.11 -27.64 -5.95
N LEU A 306 13.44 -26.36 -6.11
CA LEU A 306 12.47 -25.27 -6.18
C LEU A 306 12.02 -25.08 -7.62
N CYS A 307 10.71 -25.08 -7.87
CA CYS A 307 10.12 -25.00 -9.20
C CYS A 307 9.06 -23.89 -9.26
N TYR A 308 9.02 -23.14 -10.35
CA TYR A 308 7.90 -22.26 -10.69
C TYR A 308 7.18 -22.82 -11.91
N LEU A 309 5.89 -23.13 -11.73
CA LEU A 309 5.01 -23.71 -12.73
C LEU A 309 3.86 -22.75 -13.01
N ARG A 310 3.49 -22.59 -14.29
CA ARG A 310 2.31 -21.80 -14.67
C ARG A 310 1.59 -22.36 -15.89
N ASN A 311 0.28 -22.22 -15.94
CA ASN A 311 -0.53 -22.29 -17.15
C ASN A 311 -1.39 -21.03 -17.29
N THR A 312 -2.44 -21.03 -18.11
CA THR A 312 -3.30 -19.84 -18.28
C THR A 312 -4.16 -19.54 -17.04
N ILE A 313 -4.33 -20.51 -16.13
CA ILE A 313 -5.30 -20.47 -15.03
C ILE A 313 -4.63 -20.40 -13.65
N LYS A 314 -3.52 -21.12 -13.46
CA LYS A 314 -2.80 -21.23 -12.19
C LYS A 314 -1.31 -20.98 -12.39
N GLU A 315 -0.72 -20.30 -11.42
CA GLU A 315 0.72 -20.27 -11.20
C GLU A 315 1.05 -20.74 -9.78
N GLY A 316 2.24 -21.26 -9.56
CA GLY A 316 2.64 -21.73 -8.24
C GLY A 316 4.13 -22.01 -8.12
N PHE A 317 4.68 -21.76 -6.92
CA PHE A 317 6.04 -22.13 -6.55
C PHE A 317 6.01 -23.38 -5.68
N TYR A 318 6.92 -24.31 -5.92
CA TYR A 318 6.95 -25.61 -5.27
C TYR A 318 8.36 -25.96 -4.83
N ILE A 319 8.53 -26.44 -3.60
CA ILE A 319 9.76 -27.11 -3.16
C ILE A 319 9.46 -28.58 -3.05
N CYS A 320 10.15 -29.39 -3.86
CA CYS A 320 9.93 -30.82 -3.91
C CYS A 320 11.25 -31.58 -3.77
N ASN A 321 11.21 -32.67 -3.01
CA ASN A 321 12.30 -33.64 -2.88
C ASN A 321 11.74 -35.03 -3.25
N ASP A 322 12.49 -36.10 -2.97
CA ASP A 322 12.09 -37.48 -3.33
C ASP A 322 10.73 -37.93 -2.76
N LYS A 323 10.23 -37.29 -1.70
CA LYS A 323 9.05 -37.76 -0.95
C LYS A 323 7.99 -36.70 -0.70
N ASN A 324 8.39 -35.43 -0.59
CA ASN A 324 7.56 -34.31 -0.17
C ASN A 324 7.57 -33.23 -1.25
N CYS A 325 6.43 -32.58 -1.42
CA CYS A 325 6.28 -31.47 -2.35
C CYS A 325 5.33 -30.44 -1.72
N VAL A 326 5.84 -29.23 -1.51
CA VAL A 326 5.15 -28.17 -0.77
C VAL A 326 5.00 -26.96 -1.67
N GLU A 327 3.78 -26.45 -1.80
CA GLU A 327 3.50 -25.18 -2.46
C GLU A 327 3.86 -24.02 -1.53
N ILE A 328 4.63 -23.06 -2.02
CA ILE A 328 5.11 -21.90 -1.27
C ILE A 328 4.74 -20.59 -1.97
N THR A 329 4.77 -19.49 -1.23
CA THR A 329 4.46 -18.16 -1.79
C THR A 329 5.64 -17.61 -2.59
N PHE A 330 5.39 -16.61 -3.43
CA PHE A 330 6.43 -15.88 -4.16
C PHE A 330 7.52 -15.34 -3.22
N ILE A 331 7.13 -14.69 -2.12
CA ILE A 331 8.07 -14.09 -1.15
C ILE A 331 8.99 -15.16 -0.55
N GLN A 332 8.42 -16.31 -0.19
CA GLN A 332 9.15 -17.44 0.34
C GLN A 332 10.14 -18.00 -0.70
N ALA A 333 9.69 -18.10 -1.96
CA ALA A 333 10.53 -18.58 -3.05
C ALA A 333 11.72 -17.63 -3.30
N VAL A 334 11.49 -16.31 -3.32
CA VAL A 334 12.57 -15.34 -3.57
C VAL A 334 13.64 -15.37 -2.48
N LYS A 335 13.26 -15.46 -1.20
CA LYS A 335 14.23 -15.60 -0.09
C LYS A 335 15.12 -16.84 -0.22
N ILE A 336 14.59 -17.91 -0.81
CA ILE A 336 15.33 -19.14 -1.09
C ILE A 336 16.19 -18.99 -2.36
N PHE A 337 15.68 -18.32 -3.40
CA PHE A 337 16.42 -18.02 -4.63
C PHE A 337 17.59 -17.05 -4.42
N GLU A 338 17.50 -16.14 -3.45
CA GLU A 338 18.53 -15.14 -3.18
C GLU A 338 19.90 -15.80 -2.95
N ALA A 339 20.92 -15.34 -3.67
CA ALA A 339 22.28 -15.88 -3.63
C ALA A 339 23.29 -14.73 -3.52
N SER A 340 24.34 -14.94 -2.71
CA SER A 340 25.45 -13.98 -2.64
C SER A 340 26.46 -14.24 -3.76
N GLN A 341 27.17 -13.21 -4.22
CA GLN A 341 28.22 -13.36 -5.25
C GLN A 341 29.38 -14.29 -4.82
N LYS A 342 29.51 -14.58 -3.52
CA LYS A 342 30.55 -15.46 -2.97
C LYS A 342 30.08 -16.91 -2.80
N GLU A 343 28.81 -17.19 -3.08
CA GLU A 343 28.25 -18.53 -2.97
C GLU A 343 28.86 -19.44 -4.05
N LYS A 344 29.38 -20.60 -3.63
CA LYS A 344 30.01 -21.55 -4.55
C LYS A 344 28.95 -22.48 -5.15
N SER A 345 29.06 -22.72 -6.45
CA SER A 345 28.28 -23.75 -7.14
C SER A 345 28.63 -25.15 -6.65
N THR A 346 27.66 -26.05 -6.64
CA THR A 346 27.83 -27.48 -6.43
C THR A 346 27.28 -28.28 -7.62
N ALA A 347 27.57 -29.57 -7.64
CA ALA A 347 27.04 -30.49 -8.66
C ALA A 347 25.52 -30.62 -8.53
N LEU A 348 24.85 -30.86 -9.66
CA LEU A 348 23.43 -31.16 -9.68
C LEU A 348 23.16 -32.53 -9.04
N ILE A 349 22.02 -32.64 -8.37
CA ILE A 349 21.52 -33.92 -7.86
C ILE A 349 20.90 -34.74 -9.00
N GLU A 350 21.01 -36.07 -8.93
CA GLU A 350 20.50 -36.99 -9.97
C GLU A 350 18.95 -36.99 -10.03
N ASN A 351 18.30 -36.81 -8.89
CA ASN A 351 16.83 -36.82 -8.71
C ASN A 351 16.13 -35.49 -9.10
N HIS A 352 16.83 -34.56 -9.78
CA HIS A 352 16.26 -33.26 -10.12
C HIS A 352 14.94 -33.38 -10.90
N PHE A 353 14.94 -34.23 -11.94
CA PHE A 353 13.76 -34.39 -12.79
C PHE A 353 12.62 -35.10 -12.08
N ASP A 354 12.92 -36.00 -11.13
CA ASP A 354 11.91 -36.67 -10.32
C ASP A 354 11.17 -35.67 -9.43
N ALA A 355 11.90 -34.75 -8.80
CA ALA A 355 11.32 -33.67 -8.01
C ALA A 355 10.48 -32.69 -8.86
N VAL A 356 10.93 -32.34 -10.06
CA VAL A 356 10.15 -31.50 -11.00
C VAL A 356 8.87 -32.22 -11.44
N ASN A 357 8.96 -33.51 -11.77
CA ASN A 357 7.79 -34.31 -12.13
C ASN A 357 6.80 -34.41 -10.97
N LEU A 358 7.29 -34.54 -9.72
CA LEU A 358 6.45 -34.52 -8.53
C LEU A 358 5.74 -33.17 -8.36
N ALA A 359 6.43 -32.05 -8.61
CA ALA A 359 5.82 -30.71 -8.62
C ALA A 359 4.74 -30.59 -9.70
N THR A 360 5.00 -31.09 -10.91
CA THR A 360 4.02 -31.11 -12.01
C THR A 360 2.81 -31.99 -11.67
N GLN A 361 3.00 -33.14 -11.03
CA GLN A 361 1.91 -34.00 -10.56
C GLN A 361 1.11 -33.34 -9.44
N HIS A 362 1.75 -32.65 -8.50
CA HIS A 362 1.07 -31.91 -7.46
C HIS A 362 0.27 -30.73 -8.03
N PHE A 363 0.85 -29.99 -8.98
CA PHE A 363 0.16 -28.94 -9.74
C PHE A 363 -1.06 -29.50 -10.48
N LYS A 364 -0.90 -30.64 -11.16
CA LYS A 364 -1.98 -31.41 -11.82
C LYS A 364 -3.06 -31.82 -10.85
N LYS A 365 -2.69 -32.37 -9.69
CA LYS A 365 -3.64 -32.82 -8.67
C LYS A 365 -4.42 -31.65 -8.11
N VAL A 366 -3.78 -30.55 -7.74
CA VAL A 366 -4.46 -29.35 -7.23
C VAL A 366 -5.36 -28.73 -8.31
N TYR A 367 -4.88 -28.66 -9.56
CA TYR A 367 -5.70 -28.23 -10.70
C TYR A 367 -6.92 -29.14 -10.84
N ASN A 368 -6.71 -30.46 -10.95
CA ASN A 368 -7.80 -31.43 -11.08
C ASN A 368 -8.73 -31.44 -9.88
N THR A 369 -8.26 -31.27 -8.65
CA THR A 369 -9.12 -31.17 -7.46
C THR A 369 -10.02 -29.95 -7.55
N ILE A 370 -9.54 -28.79 -8.00
CA ILE A 370 -10.37 -27.61 -8.30
C ILE A 370 -11.45 -27.93 -9.37
N PHE A 371 -11.26 -29.02 -10.13
CA PHE A 371 -11.93 -29.32 -11.37
C PHE A 371 -12.48 -30.77 -11.50
N THR A 372 -12.63 -31.55 -10.43
CA THR A 372 -13.30 -32.88 -10.48
C THR A 372 -14.54 -32.89 -9.57
N ASN A 373 -15.53 -33.71 -9.94
CA ASN A 373 -16.81 -33.90 -9.24
C ASN A 373 -16.72 -34.92 -8.08
N ASP A 374 -15.53 -35.24 -7.56
CA ASP A 374 -15.39 -36.21 -6.48
C ASP A 374 -16.08 -35.71 -5.20
N GLU A 375 -16.81 -36.62 -4.53
CA GLU A 375 -17.52 -36.34 -3.28
C GLU A 375 -16.54 -35.84 -2.21
N TYR A 376 -16.72 -34.59 -1.81
CA TYR A 376 -15.94 -33.95 -0.77
C TYR A 376 -16.44 -34.39 0.61
N ASP A 377 -15.53 -34.71 1.55
CA ASP A 377 -15.89 -35.11 2.91
C ASP A 377 -16.58 -33.95 3.65
N THR A 378 -17.88 -34.12 3.93
CA THR A 378 -18.68 -33.12 4.62
C THR A 378 -18.68 -33.27 6.15
N SER A 379 -18.08 -34.34 6.67
CA SER A 379 -18.22 -34.76 8.07
C SER A 379 -17.10 -34.21 8.99
N ASN A 380 -15.89 -34.05 8.46
CA ASN A 380 -14.71 -33.61 9.22
C ASN A 380 -14.44 -32.10 9.13
N LEU A 381 -15.35 -31.30 9.68
CA LEU A 381 -15.22 -29.84 9.73
C LEU A 381 -14.82 -29.33 11.12
N SER A 382 -13.87 -28.39 11.17
CA SER A 382 -13.57 -27.59 12.37
C SER A 382 -14.76 -26.71 12.78
N VAL A 383 -14.73 -26.18 14.00
CA VAL A 383 -15.81 -25.31 14.52
C VAL A 383 -16.03 -24.07 13.64
N GLN A 384 -14.96 -23.51 13.07
CA GLN A 384 -15.04 -22.34 12.18
C GLN A 384 -15.63 -22.70 10.82
N GLU A 385 -15.28 -23.87 10.29
CA GLU A 385 -15.82 -24.38 9.03
C GLU A 385 -17.30 -24.75 9.15
N ARG A 386 -17.69 -25.41 10.24
CA ARG A 386 -19.11 -25.71 10.52
C ARG A 386 -19.95 -24.44 10.58
N ASN A 387 -19.45 -23.39 11.22
CA ASN A 387 -20.14 -22.10 11.27
C ASN A 387 -20.26 -21.44 9.89
N SER A 388 -19.22 -21.55 9.05
CA SER A 388 -19.21 -21.03 7.69
C SER A 388 -20.20 -21.77 6.78
N VAL A 389 -20.20 -23.09 6.86
CA VAL A 389 -21.13 -23.97 6.13
C VAL A 389 -22.57 -23.71 6.54
N MET A 390 -22.88 -23.65 7.83
CA MET A 390 -24.22 -23.31 8.31
C MET A 390 -24.70 -21.94 7.80
N PHE A 391 -23.81 -20.95 7.79
CA PHE A 391 -24.12 -19.61 7.30
C PHE A 391 -24.42 -19.61 5.80
N LEU A 392 -23.62 -20.29 4.97
CA LEU A 392 -23.88 -20.39 3.54
C LEU A 392 -25.16 -21.19 3.23
N ASN A 393 -25.41 -22.30 3.93
CA ASN A 393 -26.64 -23.07 3.77
C ASN A 393 -27.90 -22.26 4.11
N SER A 394 -27.81 -21.31 5.05
CA SER A 394 -28.95 -20.45 5.38
C SER A 394 -29.44 -19.60 4.20
N PHE A 395 -28.57 -19.26 3.24
CA PHE A 395 -28.96 -18.56 2.02
C PHE A 395 -29.64 -19.49 1.00
N ILE A 396 -29.23 -20.76 0.94
CA ILE A 396 -29.90 -21.78 0.13
C ILE A 396 -31.32 -22.03 0.68
N ASP A 397 -31.47 -22.15 1.99
CA ASP A 397 -32.76 -22.30 2.64
C ASP A 397 -33.64 -21.04 2.48
N LEU A 398 -33.02 -19.86 2.46
CA LEU A 398 -33.73 -18.60 2.19
C LEU A 398 -34.27 -18.56 0.76
N LYS A 399 -33.50 -18.98 -0.24
CA LYS A 399 -33.93 -19.07 -1.65
C LYS A 399 -35.10 -20.04 -1.82
N ARG A 400 -35.08 -21.18 -1.12
CA ARG A 400 -36.22 -22.13 -1.08
C ARG A 400 -37.49 -21.49 -0.52
N SER A 401 -37.34 -20.62 0.47
CA SER A 401 -38.47 -19.94 1.14
C SER A 401 -38.96 -18.69 0.39
N PHE A 402 -38.05 -17.99 -0.31
CA PHE A 402 -38.29 -16.73 -1.02
C PHE A 402 -37.60 -16.74 -2.41
N PRO A 403 -38.21 -17.38 -3.42
CA PRO A 403 -37.58 -17.64 -4.72
C PRO A 403 -37.19 -16.39 -5.52
N ASN A 404 -37.86 -15.26 -5.27
CA ASN A 404 -37.71 -14.03 -6.03
C ASN A 404 -36.66 -13.06 -5.44
N GLU A 405 -36.16 -13.30 -4.23
CA GLU A 405 -35.21 -12.40 -3.56
C GLU A 405 -33.74 -12.77 -3.81
N ILE A 406 -33.48 -14.02 -4.18
CA ILE A 406 -32.14 -14.53 -4.49
C ILE A 406 -32.12 -15.00 -5.95
N SER A 407 -31.16 -14.55 -6.74
CA SER A 407 -30.96 -15.01 -8.13
C SER A 407 -30.42 -16.44 -8.18
N ASP A 408 -30.76 -17.18 -9.21
CA ASP A 408 -30.26 -18.55 -9.43
C ASP A 408 -28.72 -18.57 -9.58
N GLU A 409 -28.16 -17.54 -10.22
CA GLU A 409 -26.71 -17.32 -10.32
C GLU A 409 -26.05 -17.18 -8.93
N PHE A 410 -26.73 -16.58 -7.96
CA PHE A 410 -26.17 -16.41 -6.61
C PHE A 410 -26.23 -17.72 -5.82
N GLU A 411 -27.27 -18.52 -6.04
CA GLU A 411 -27.36 -19.86 -5.47
C GLU A 411 -26.21 -20.76 -5.96
N GLU A 412 -25.89 -20.70 -7.26
CA GLU A 412 -24.74 -21.42 -7.82
C GLU A 412 -23.42 -20.99 -7.18
N LEU A 413 -23.20 -19.68 -7.00
CA LEU A 413 -21.99 -19.18 -6.33
C LEU A 413 -21.88 -19.67 -4.88
N ILE A 414 -23.00 -19.74 -4.16
CA ILE A 414 -23.02 -20.29 -2.79
C ILE A 414 -22.69 -21.79 -2.79
N LYS A 415 -23.23 -22.56 -3.74
CA LYS A 415 -22.90 -23.99 -3.88
C LYS A 415 -21.41 -24.20 -4.20
N THR A 416 -20.85 -23.40 -5.09
CA THR A 416 -19.41 -23.43 -5.40
C THR A 416 -18.57 -23.01 -4.19
N ALA A 417 -18.99 -21.99 -3.45
CA ALA A 417 -18.34 -21.57 -2.21
C ALA A 417 -18.34 -22.68 -1.14
N LEU A 418 -19.45 -23.40 -0.99
CA LEU A 418 -19.54 -24.57 -0.10
C LEU A 418 -18.56 -25.65 -0.53
N LYS A 419 -18.54 -26.02 -1.81
CA LYS A 419 -17.59 -26.99 -2.40
C LYS A 419 -16.14 -26.62 -2.09
N ILE A 420 -15.77 -25.36 -2.28
CA ILE A 420 -14.43 -24.82 -1.95
C ILE A 420 -14.08 -24.95 -0.45
N ILE A 421 -15.05 -24.75 0.45
CA ILE A 421 -14.83 -24.91 1.90
C ILE A 421 -14.59 -26.38 2.24
N TYR A 422 -15.40 -27.29 1.72
CA TYR A 422 -15.25 -28.73 1.95
C TYR A 422 -13.94 -29.30 1.38
N MET A 423 -13.49 -28.76 0.25
CA MET A 423 -12.21 -29.14 -0.37
C MET A 423 -10.98 -28.56 0.34
N GLY A 424 -11.16 -27.63 1.29
CA GLY A 424 -10.08 -27.06 2.09
C GLY A 424 -9.11 -26.14 1.32
N VAL A 425 -9.47 -25.73 0.10
CA VAL A 425 -8.58 -25.04 -0.87
C VAL A 425 -8.09 -23.68 -0.35
N PHE A 426 -8.99 -22.88 0.23
CA PHE A 426 -8.66 -21.52 0.69
C PHE A 426 -8.88 -21.39 2.19
N ARG A 427 -7.79 -21.45 2.97
CA ARG A 427 -7.83 -21.24 4.44
C ARG A 427 -8.33 -19.84 4.82
N LYS A 428 -7.93 -18.81 4.07
CA LYS A 428 -8.32 -17.41 4.31
C LYS A 428 -9.81 -17.17 4.05
N PHE A 429 -10.35 -17.72 2.95
CA PHE A 429 -11.78 -17.67 2.61
C PHE A 429 -12.66 -18.22 3.74
N ARG A 430 -12.31 -19.39 4.28
CA ARG A 430 -13.03 -20.01 5.41
C ARG A 430 -13.12 -19.07 6.62
N ASN A 431 -12.03 -18.40 6.97
CA ASN A 431 -11.98 -17.49 8.11
C ASN A 431 -12.80 -16.21 7.89
N GLU A 432 -12.82 -15.70 6.66
CA GLU A 432 -13.60 -14.52 6.29
C GLU A 432 -15.11 -14.79 6.36
N ILE A 433 -15.55 -15.95 5.84
CA ILE A 433 -16.95 -16.40 5.94
C ILE A 433 -17.37 -16.64 7.39
N ALA A 434 -16.52 -17.30 8.21
CA ALA A 434 -16.79 -17.50 9.63
C ALA A 434 -16.94 -16.16 10.39
N THR A 435 -16.13 -15.17 10.03
CA THR A 435 -16.18 -13.83 10.63
C THR A 435 -17.46 -13.10 10.24
N LEU A 436 -17.87 -13.18 8.97
CA LEU A 436 -19.13 -12.62 8.50
C LEU A 436 -20.34 -13.26 9.20
N ALA A 437 -20.34 -14.60 9.31
CA ALA A 437 -21.36 -15.36 10.03
C ALA A 437 -21.49 -14.93 11.50
N ALA A 438 -20.36 -14.74 12.19
CA ALA A 438 -20.35 -14.28 13.58
C ALA A 438 -20.89 -12.84 13.74
N ARG A 439 -20.64 -11.97 12.75
CA ARG A 439 -21.16 -10.58 12.75
C ARG A 439 -22.67 -10.54 12.55
N GLN A 440 -23.21 -11.34 11.64
CA GLN A 440 -24.67 -11.44 11.43
C GLN A 440 -25.39 -11.91 12.70
N LYS A 441 -24.84 -12.91 13.41
CA LYS A 441 -25.43 -13.38 14.68
C LYS A 441 -25.47 -12.29 15.76
N LYS A 442 -24.51 -11.36 15.78
CA LYS A 442 -24.40 -10.30 16.81
C LYS A 442 -25.15 -9.01 16.47
N LYS A 443 -25.17 -8.63 15.20
CA LYS A 443 -25.87 -7.44 14.68
C LYS A 443 -26.76 -7.91 13.55
N LYS A 444 -28.09 -7.82 13.72
CA LYS A 444 -29.07 -8.13 12.67
C LYS A 444 -28.94 -7.12 11.52
N TYR A 445 -27.96 -7.32 10.65
CA TYR A 445 -27.79 -6.53 9.45
C TYR A 445 -28.90 -6.86 8.44
N PRO A 446 -29.33 -5.89 7.61
CA PRO A 446 -30.24 -6.14 6.50
C PRO A 446 -29.66 -7.18 5.54
N LEU A 447 -30.48 -8.11 5.06
CA LEU A 447 -30.08 -9.21 4.17
C LEU A 447 -29.28 -8.73 2.95
N ALA A 448 -29.72 -7.64 2.32
CA ALA A 448 -29.06 -7.03 1.16
C ALA A 448 -27.59 -6.68 1.43
N LYS A 449 -27.28 -6.16 2.61
CA LYS A 449 -25.90 -5.80 3.00
C LYS A 449 -25.03 -7.04 3.18
N ILE A 450 -25.60 -8.10 3.73
CA ILE A 450 -24.88 -9.36 3.95
C ILE A 450 -24.62 -10.05 2.61
N VAL A 451 -25.59 -10.04 1.68
CA VAL A 451 -25.41 -10.55 0.32
C VAL A 451 -24.32 -9.77 -0.43
N GLN A 452 -24.26 -8.45 -0.26
CA GLN A 452 -23.18 -7.63 -0.83
C GLN A 452 -21.81 -7.98 -0.24
N GLU A 453 -21.70 -8.10 1.09
CA GLU A 453 -20.45 -8.48 1.76
C GLU A 453 -20.02 -9.91 1.40
N LEU A 454 -20.97 -10.85 1.30
CA LEU A 454 -20.70 -12.22 0.88
C LEU A 454 -20.22 -12.26 -0.58
N ASN A 455 -20.88 -11.56 -1.49
CA ASN A 455 -20.43 -11.42 -2.88
C ASN A 455 -19.03 -10.79 -2.97
N ALA A 456 -18.73 -9.79 -2.15
CA ALA A 456 -17.40 -9.18 -2.10
C ALA A 456 -16.34 -10.18 -1.64
N ILE A 457 -16.62 -10.97 -0.60
CA ILE A 457 -15.71 -12.05 -0.17
C ILE A 457 -15.54 -13.06 -1.31
N MET A 458 -16.63 -13.52 -1.95
CA MET A 458 -16.57 -14.50 -3.03
C MET A 458 -15.82 -14.01 -4.28
N ASN A 459 -15.89 -12.71 -4.61
CA ASN A 459 -15.16 -12.11 -5.73
C ASN A 459 -13.64 -12.05 -5.52
N ASN A 460 -13.17 -12.11 -4.28
CA ASN A 460 -11.73 -12.14 -3.95
C ASN A 460 -11.08 -13.50 -4.23
N TYR A 461 -11.89 -14.52 -4.51
CA TYR A 461 -11.46 -15.87 -4.84
C TYR A 461 -12.03 -16.23 -6.21
N PRO A 462 -11.45 -17.19 -6.94
CA PRO A 462 -11.91 -17.56 -8.27
C PRO A 462 -13.27 -18.31 -8.29
N ILE A 463 -14.19 -18.02 -7.37
CA ILE A 463 -15.47 -18.74 -7.19
C ILE A 463 -16.36 -18.60 -8.41
N LYS A 464 -16.50 -17.39 -8.98
CA LYS A 464 -17.26 -17.15 -10.21
C LYS A 464 -16.67 -17.87 -11.42
N GLN A 465 -15.34 -17.91 -11.51
CA GLN A 465 -14.66 -18.62 -12.60
C GLN A 465 -14.86 -20.12 -12.44
N ILE A 466 -14.75 -20.66 -11.23
CA ILE A 466 -15.00 -22.07 -10.92
C ILE A 466 -16.47 -22.42 -11.19
N ALA A 467 -17.43 -21.59 -10.77
CA ALA A 467 -18.86 -21.79 -11.02
C ALA A 467 -19.18 -21.78 -12.51
N ARG A 468 -18.62 -20.81 -13.26
CA ARG A 468 -18.78 -20.73 -14.72
C ARG A 468 -18.13 -21.92 -15.44
N MET A 469 -16.97 -22.38 -14.98
CA MET A 469 -16.31 -23.57 -15.52
C MET A 469 -17.09 -24.85 -15.21
N ASP A 470 -17.69 -24.97 -14.03
CA ASP A 470 -18.59 -26.07 -13.66
C ASP A 470 -19.90 -26.02 -14.48
N ALA A 471 -20.48 -24.85 -14.75
CA ALA A 471 -21.66 -24.69 -15.61
C ALA A 471 -21.36 -25.02 -17.08
N LEU A 472 -20.23 -24.55 -17.61
CA LEU A 472 -19.72 -24.91 -18.95
C LEU A 472 -19.41 -26.41 -19.05
N ARG A 473 -19.11 -27.07 -17.94
CA ARG A 473 -18.95 -28.53 -17.90
C ARG A 473 -20.27 -29.25 -17.90
N TRP A 474 -21.30 -28.74 -17.24
CA TRP A 474 -22.65 -29.34 -17.30
C TRP A 474 -23.21 -29.29 -18.72
N GLU A 475 -22.98 -28.21 -19.46
CA GLU A 475 -23.33 -28.11 -20.89
C GLU A 475 -22.48 -29.04 -21.77
N ASN A 476 -21.19 -29.18 -21.47
CA ASN A 476 -20.26 -30.08 -22.18
C ASN A 476 -20.28 -31.53 -21.69
N GLU A 477 -20.98 -31.87 -20.60
CA GLU A 477 -21.10 -33.25 -20.09
C GLU A 477 -21.98 -34.12 -21.01
N LYS A 478 -22.64 -33.51 -22.01
CA LYS A 478 -23.23 -34.23 -23.15
C LYS A 478 -22.22 -34.65 -24.22
N GLU A 479 -21.00 -34.09 -24.24
CA GLU A 479 -19.95 -34.42 -25.21
C GLU A 479 -18.56 -34.47 -24.53
N GLN A 480 -18.08 -35.68 -24.24
CA GLN A 480 -16.78 -35.97 -23.61
C GLN A 480 -15.59 -35.21 -24.25
N ASN A 481 -14.82 -34.44 -23.45
CA ASN A 481 -13.45 -34.77 -23.02
C ASN A 481 -12.81 -33.59 -22.25
N ASN A 482 -12.43 -33.82 -20.99
CA ASN A 482 -11.62 -32.88 -20.19
C ASN A 482 -10.20 -32.77 -20.78
N GLN A 483 -9.93 -31.73 -21.58
CA GLN A 483 -8.54 -31.40 -21.95
C GLN A 483 -7.87 -30.62 -20.83
N PHE A 484 -6.99 -31.31 -20.12
CA PHE A 484 -6.04 -30.73 -19.16
C PHE A 484 -4.99 -29.88 -19.90
N GLU A 485 -4.80 -28.61 -19.50
CA GLU A 485 -3.73 -27.77 -20.04
C GLU A 485 -2.42 -28.01 -19.27
N GLU A 486 -1.40 -28.54 -19.96
CA GLU A 486 -0.09 -28.85 -19.37
C GLU A 486 0.62 -27.61 -18.80
N PRO A 487 1.15 -27.65 -17.57
CA PRO A 487 1.87 -26.53 -16.99
C PRO A 487 3.20 -26.30 -17.70
N LYS A 488 3.50 -25.03 -17.97
CA LYS A 488 4.82 -24.59 -18.40
C LYS A 488 5.74 -24.48 -17.19
N ILE A 489 6.86 -25.18 -17.25
CA ILE A 489 7.97 -25.03 -16.30
C ILE A 489 8.73 -23.76 -16.67
N VAL A 490 8.77 -22.79 -15.76
CA VAL A 490 9.37 -21.47 -16.02
C VAL A 490 10.79 -21.38 -15.46
N ILE A 491 10.98 -21.74 -14.19
CA ILE A 491 12.29 -21.75 -13.53
C ILE A 491 12.40 -22.94 -12.57
N THR A 492 13.59 -23.54 -12.50
CA THR A 492 13.93 -24.57 -11.51
C THR A 492 15.29 -24.31 -10.90
N GLU A 493 15.45 -24.60 -9.62
CA GLU A 493 16.69 -24.40 -8.86
C GLU A 493 16.97 -25.62 -7.99
N THR A 494 18.22 -26.06 -7.95
CA THR A 494 18.59 -27.34 -7.32
C THR A 494 19.42 -27.11 -6.08
N PHE A 495 18.99 -27.69 -4.95
CA PHE A 495 19.72 -27.68 -3.69
C PHE A 495 20.28 -29.08 -3.41
N ALA A 496 21.60 -29.22 -3.51
CA ALA A 496 22.35 -30.47 -3.28
C ALA A 496 22.83 -30.62 -1.84
#